data_AF-A0A944NV81-F1
#
_entry.id   AF-A0A944NV81-F1
#
_cell.length_a   1.000
_cell.length_b   1.000
_cell.length_c   1.000
_cell.angle_alpha   90.00
_cell.angle_beta   90.00
_cell.angle_gamma   90.00
#
_symmetry.space_group_name_H-M   'P 1'
#
loop_
_entity.id
_entity.type
_entity.pdbx_description
1 polymer ?
#
loop_
_entity_poly.entity_id
_entity_poly.type
_entity_poly.pdbx_seq_one_letter_code
_entity_poly.pdbx_strand_id
1 'polypeptide(L)' 'MNFLKRFGENAPAEAKRRAQEMQLFGRPQGYATWMLILEEIKALISSGNDNTVH' A
#
# COMPACT_ATOMS: atom_id res chain seq x y z
N MET A 1 2.81 -1.30 -15.27
CA MET A 1 1.51 -1.43 -14.57
C MET A 1 1.59 -0.65 -13.26
N ASN A 2 0.69 0.30 -13.02
CA ASN A 2 0.69 1.12 -11.80
C ASN A 2 -0.13 0.39 -10.71
N PHE A 3 0.44 0.19 -9.51
CA PHE A 3 -0.15 -0.62 -8.43
C PHE A 3 -1.53 -0.07 -8.01
N LEU A 4 -1.65 1.25 -7.89
CA LEU A 4 -2.91 1.93 -7.57
C LEU A 4 -3.95 1.76 -8.68
N LYS A 5 -3.56 1.77 -9.96
CA LYS A 5 -4.49 1.51 -11.08
C LYS A 5 -5.02 0.07 -11.08
N ARG A 6 -4.26 -0.88 -10.52
CA ARG A 6 -4.65 -2.30 -10.48
C ARG A 6 -5.53 -2.64 -9.29
N PHE A 7 -5.25 -2.06 -8.12
CA PHE A 7 -5.91 -2.43 -6.87
C PHE A 7 -6.88 -1.35 -6.34
N GLY A 8 -6.81 -0.11 -6.82
CA GLY A 8 -7.69 0.98 -6.42
C GLY A 8 -7.76 1.13 -4.90
N GLU A 9 -8.97 1.15 -4.36
CA GLU A 9 -9.26 1.22 -2.91
C GLU A 9 -8.73 0.01 -2.13
N ASN A 10 -8.49 -1.12 -2.79
CA ASN A 10 -7.92 -2.32 -2.16
C ASN A 10 -6.38 -2.31 -2.13
N ALA A 11 -5.73 -1.29 -2.70
CA ALA A 11 -4.27 -1.15 -2.69
C ALA A 11 -3.64 -1.22 -1.27
N PRO A 12 -4.22 -0.62 -0.21
CA PRO A 12 -3.72 -0.78 1.15
C PRO A 12 -3.77 -2.23 1.64
N ALA A 13 -4.87 -2.94 1.36
CA ALA A 13 -5.04 -4.33 1.78
C ALA A 13 -4.03 -5.24 1.09
N GLU A 14 -3.78 -5.04 -0.22
CA GLU A 14 -2.80 -5.82 -0.96
C GLU A 14 -1.35 -5.53 -0.51
N ALA A 15 -1.00 -4.27 -0.26
CA ALA A 15 0.33 -3.92 0.25
C ALA A 15 0.59 -4.55 1.63
N LYS A 16 -0.41 -4.52 2.52
CA LYS A 16 -0.35 -5.19 3.82
C LYS A 16 -0.21 -6.71 3.68
N ARG A 17 -0.97 -7.34 2.78
CA ARG A 17 -0.90 -8.79 2.50
C ARG A 17 0.51 -9.18 2.05
N ARG A 18 1.12 -8.43 1.14
CA ARG A 18 2.49 -8.69 0.67
C ARG A 18 3.54 -8.46 1.75
N ALA A 19 3.38 -7.46 2.62
CA ALA A 19 4.24 -7.30 3.78
C ALA A 19 4.21 -8.56 4.64
N GLN A 20 3.02 -9.06 4.97
CA GLN A 20 2.86 -10.28 5.76
C GLN A 20 3.48 -11.51 5.09
N GLU A 21 3.34 -11.67 3.77
CA GLU A 21 4.04 -12.74 3.04
C GLU A 21 5.57 -12.65 3.22
N MET A 22 6.15 -11.45 3.07
CA MET A 22 7.60 -11.27 3.25
C MET A 22 8.03 -11.62 4.67
N GLN A 23 7.22 -11.28 5.68
CA GLN A 23 7.47 -11.66 7.07
C GLN A 23 7.45 -13.19 7.25
N LEU A 24 6.44 -13.87 6.68
CA LEU A 24 6.32 -15.33 6.74
C LEU A 24 7.47 -16.06 6.05
N PHE A 25 7.99 -15.50 4.95
CA PHE A 25 9.13 -16.06 4.22
C PHE A 25 10.50 -15.64 4.80
N GLY A 26 10.55 -14.99 5.97
CA GLY A 26 11.80 -14.57 6.61
C GLY A 26 12.57 -13.51 5.82
N ARG A 27 11.86 -12.63 5.09
CA ARG A 27 12.43 -11.55 4.26
C ARG A 27 12.16 -10.18 4.89
N PRO A 28 12.90 -9.80 5.96
CA PRO A 28 12.61 -8.58 6.72
C PRO A 28 12.75 -7.29 5.89
N GLN A 29 13.68 -7.26 4.93
CA GLN A 29 13.83 -6.13 4.00
C GLN A 29 12.58 -5.98 3.11
N GLY A 30 12.04 -7.09 2.61
CA GLY A 30 10.81 -7.07 1.83
C GLY A 30 9.61 -6.59 2.64
N TYR A 31 9.52 -7.03 3.90
CA TYR A 31 8.49 -6.55 4.82
C TYR A 31 8.56 -5.02 5.00
N ALA A 32 9.75 -4.49 5.31
CA ALA A 32 9.96 -3.06 5.51
C ALA A 32 9.58 -2.26 4.25
N THR A 33 10.00 -2.72 3.07
CA THR A 33 9.64 -2.09 1.80
C THR A 33 8.12 -2.04 1.57
N TRP A 34 7.41 -3.14 1.81
CA TRP A 34 5.95 -3.17 1.66
C TRP A 34 5.21 -2.32 2.69
N MET A 35 5.78 -2.14 3.89
CA MET A 35 5.24 -1.22 4.89
C MET A 35 5.37 0.24 4.46
N LEU A 36 6.50 0.65 3.88
CA LEU A 36 6.66 1.99 3.32
C LEU A 36 5.68 2.24 2.16
N ILE A 37 5.52 1.26 1.27
CA ILE A 37 4.54 1.32 0.18
C ILE A 37 3.10 1.45 0.75
N LEU A 38 2.77 0.73 1.82
CA LEU A 38 1.47 0.84 2.48
C LEU A 38 1.22 2.24 3.03
N GLU A 39 2.22 2.87 3.65
CA GLU A 39 2.12 4.24 4.18
C GLU A 39 1.90 5.25 3.05
N GLU A 40 2.66 5.12 1.95
CA GLU A 40 2.52 5.99 0.78
C GLU A 40 1.13 5.86 0.13
N ILE A 41 0.63 4.63 -0.01
CA ILE A 41 -0.72 4.38 -0.56
C ILE A 41 -1.80 5.00 0.32
N LYS A 42 -1.70 4.85 1.65
CA LYS A 42 -2.66 5.46 2.58
C LYS A 42 -2.65 6.98 2.45
N ALA A 43 -1.46 7.59 2.40
CA ALA A 43 -1.33 9.03 2.23
C ALA A 43 -1.96 9.51 0.91
N LEU A 44 -1.72 8.81 -0.19
CA LEU A 44 -2.28 9.14 -1.50
C LEU A 44 -3.81 9.03 -1.50
N ILE A 45 -4.39 7.99 -0.90
CA ILE A 45 -5.86 7.83 -0.80
C ILE A 45 -6.46 8.91 0.10
N SER A 46 -5.86 9.20 1.25
CA SER A 46 -6.32 10.28 2.15
C SER A 46 -6.27 11.65 1.47
N SER A 47 -5.20 11.97 0.74
CA SER A 47 -5.09 13.22 -0.03
C SER A 47 -6.03 13.29 -1.24
N GLY A 48 -6.40 12.13 -1.80
CA GLY A 48 -7.38 12.02 -2.88
C GLY A 48 -8.81 12.29 -2.40
N ASN A 49 -9.13 11.90 -1.17
CA ASN A 49 -10.43 12.14 -0.55
C ASN A 49 -10.64 13.62 -0.15
N ASP A 50 -9.58 14.34 0.26
CA ASP A 50 -9.66 15.77 0.60
C ASP A 50 -9.87 16.69 -0.61
N ASN A 51 -9.56 16.23 -1.83
CA ASN A 51 -9.71 17.02 -3.06
C ASN A 51 -11.13 16.98 -3.67
N THR A 52 -12.15 16.55 -2.91
CA THR A 52 -13.54 16.44 -3.39
C THR A 52 -14.48 17.53 -2.84
N VAL A 53 -13.95 18.61 -2.27
CA VAL A 53 -14.76 19.75 -1.82
C VAL A 53 -14.24 21.03 -2.47
N HIS A 54 -14.74 21.37 -3.67
CA HIS A 54 -14.95 22.75 -4.12
C HIS A 54 -15.92 22.78 -5.32
#